data_AF-A0A4U6XEX8-F1
#
_entry.id   AF-A0A4U6XEX8-F1
#
_cell.length_a   1.000
_cell.length_b   1.000
_cell.length_c   1.000
_cell.angle_alpha   90.00
_cell.angle_beta   90.00
_cell.angle_gamma   90.00
#
_symmetry.space_group_name_H-M   'P 1'
#
loop_
_entity.id
_entity.type
_entity.pdbx_description
1 polymer ?
#
loop_
_entity_poly.entity_id
_entity_poly.type
_entity_poly.pdbx_seq_one_letter_code
_entity_poly.pdbx_strand_id
1 'polypeptide(L)'
;MLARHASHPRQTLVAVFVAWKALLLAVALGSAVAPSYDTSTTLMLRRNESDLSIVTRLTRWDALYFTQSARRGYQFEQEWAFNAALPLIVSVLVKGARLLGAEVDGTGALEAASGIVVAHAAHLFAALMLHELTLKLFSRRPLAFLSALLHILSPAGLFLSAPYAESLCAFFSFAGYYVLASISALPKGSLSWTGGQILAGAIFGLATASRSNGLLNGLPFAVECLMILPPLLASPTDLKVIAALFGPVTGGLLVATGFVVPQALAWLRYCSGASEPRAWCARAVPSIYSFVQEHYWGVGLFRYWTPSNVPLFILAAPVLGLLIVSGLDVMSRPSGLAQSPTAERQAPPRNGAASPLVFSMATTQVLLAVLAITTYHVQIITRIASGYAVWYWWVAGCLLDDGADGRRRGLGNKIVTFSVMYAAIQGVLFASFLPPA
;
A
#
# COMPACT_ATOMS: atom_id res chain seq x y z
N MET A 1 -18.75 13.52 -18.43
CA MET A 1 -17.76 13.56 -17.32
C MET A 1 -16.35 13.97 -17.78
N LEU A 2 -15.84 13.48 -18.92
CA LEU A 2 -14.46 13.76 -19.35
C LEU A 2 -14.16 15.25 -19.63
N ALA A 3 -15.10 16.06 -20.12
CA ALA A 3 -14.84 17.50 -20.34
C ALA A 3 -14.57 18.33 -19.06
N ARG A 4 -14.96 17.85 -17.86
CA ARG A 4 -14.72 18.54 -16.57
C ARG A 4 -13.35 18.26 -15.95
N HIS A 5 -12.59 17.27 -16.42
CA HIS A 5 -11.30 16.93 -15.82
C HIS A 5 -10.25 18.04 -16.00
N ALA A 6 -10.38 18.85 -17.05
CA ALA A 6 -9.41 19.89 -17.39
C ALA A 6 -9.51 21.10 -16.43
N SER A 7 -10.71 21.39 -15.92
CA SER A 7 -10.96 22.51 -15.01
C SER A 7 -11.04 22.10 -13.54
N HIS A 8 -11.60 20.93 -13.22
CA HIS A 8 -11.80 20.47 -11.83
C HIS A 8 -11.39 18.99 -11.64
N PRO A 9 -10.09 18.66 -11.75
CA PRO A 9 -9.60 17.28 -11.68
C PRO A 9 -9.92 16.60 -10.34
N ARG A 10 -9.74 17.30 -9.21
CA ARG A 10 -10.00 16.74 -7.87
C ARG A 10 -11.48 16.40 -7.65
N GLN A 11 -12.39 17.29 -8.03
CA GLN A 11 -13.83 17.03 -7.92
C GLN A 11 -14.25 15.83 -8.79
N THR A 12 -13.67 15.72 -9.99
CA THR A 12 -13.91 14.58 -10.88
C THR A 12 -13.41 13.27 -10.25
N LEU A 13 -12.21 13.27 -9.66
CA LEU A 13 -11.66 12.10 -8.95
C LEU A 13 -12.55 11.69 -7.76
N VAL A 14 -13.01 12.64 -6.96
CA VAL A 14 -13.93 12.36 -5.83
C VAL A 14 -15.25 11.78 -6.34
N ALA A 15 -15.83 12.35 -7.40
CA ALA A 15 -17.09 11.84 -7.96
C ALA A 15 -16.94 10.40 -8.49
N VAL A 16 -15.85 10.12 -9.23
CA VAL A 16 -15.56 8.76 -9.72
C VAL A 16 -15.28 7.80 -8.56
N PHE A 17 -14.54 8.25 -7.53
CA PHE A 17 -14.32 7.46 -6.33
C PHE A 17 -15.63 7.05 -5.67
N VAL A 18 -16.54 8.01 -5.43
CA VAL A 18 -17.84 7.73 -4.82
C VAL A 18 -18.66 6.77 -5.68
N ALA A 19 -18.71 6.98 -6.99
CA ALA A 19 -19.42 6.08 -7.91
C ALA A 19 -18.83 4.66 -7.92
N TRP A 20 -17.50 4.54 -7.94
CA TRP A 20 -16.81 3.25 -7.92
C TRP A 20 -17.03 2.51 -6.61
N LYS A 21 -16.95 3.22 -5.47
CA LYS A 21 -17.24 2.64 -4.17
C LYS A 21 -18.70 2.21 -4.06
N ALA A 22 -19.65 3.04 -4.50
CA ALA A 22 -21.05 2.66 -4.54
C ALA A 22 -21.29 1.38 -5.36
N LEU A 23 -20.65 1.26 -6.53
CA LEU A 23 -20.72 0.04 -7.34
C LEU A 23 -20.17 -1.19 -6.59
N LEU A 24 -18.98 -1.10 -6.00
CA LEU A 24 -18.38 -2.21 -5.27
C LEU A 24 -19.21 -2.62 -4.04
N LEU A 25 -19.79 -1.65 -3.31
CA LEU A 25 -20.68 -1.93 -2.19
C LEU A 25 -21.99 -2.57 -2.67
N ALA A 26 -22.53 -2.15 -3.81
CA ALA A 26 -23.69 -2.78 -4.42
C ALA A 26 -23.40 -4.24 -4.83
N VAL A 27 -22.21 -4.52 -5.39
CA VAL A 27 -21.76 -5.89 -5.66
C VAL A 27 -21.68 -6.73 -4.37
N ALA A 28 -21.09 -6.17 -3.30
CA ALA A 28 -20.98 -6.86 -2.01
C ALA A 28 -22.33 -7.14 -1.35
N LEU A 29 -23.31 -6.25 -1.53
CA LEU A 29 -24.68 -6.46 -1.05
C LEU A 29 -25.44 -7.46 -1.93
N GLY A 30 -25.27 -7.38 -3.25
CA GLY A 30 -25.87 -8.30 -4.21
C GLY A 30 -25.38 -9.74 -4.04
N SER A 31 -24.17 -9.96 -3.53
CA SER A 31 -23.67 -11.30 -3.22
C SER A 31 -24.39 -11.98 -2.05
N ALA A 32 -25.21 -11.24 -1.29
CA ALA A 32 -26.03 -11.78 -0.20
C ALA A 32 -27.13 -12.75 -0.64
N VAL A 33 -27.37 -12.89 -1.95
CA VAL A 33 -28.31 -13.88 -2.52
C VAL A 33 -27.86 -15.32 -2.27
N ALA A 34 -26.55 -15.54 -2.11
CA ALA A 34 -25.98 -16.85 -1.76
C ALA A 34 -25.52 -16.88 -0.30
N PRO A 35 -25.64 -18.02 0.39
CA PRO A 35 -25.05 -18.18 1.72
C PRO A 35 -23.52 -18.02 1.64
N SER A 36 -22.94 -17.45 2.68
CA SER A 36 -21.48 -17.35 2.79
C SER A 36 -20.85 -18.71 2.98
N TYR A 37 -19.67 -18.89 2.40
CA TYR A 37 -18.89 -20.13 2.53
C TYR A 37 -18.45 -20.40 3.98
N ASP A 38 -18.26 -19.34 4.78
CA ASP A 38 -17.80 -19.39 6.17
C ASP A 38 -18.63 -18.45 7.07
N THR A 39 -18.87 -18.87 8.32
CA THR A 39 -19.74 -18.19 9.30
C THR A 39 -18.98 -17.39 10.37
N SER A 40 -17.65 -17.27 10.28
CA SER A 40 -16.81 -16.61 11.29
C SER A 40 -17.23 -15.17 11.55
N THR A 41 -17.63 -14.44 10.51
CA THR A 41 -18.08 -13.04 10.66
C THR A 41 -19.42 -12.94 11.39
N THR A 42 -20.38 -13.79 11.05
CA THR A 42 -21.71 -13.78 11.67
C THR A 42 -21.65 -14.25 13.13
N LEU A 43 -20.80 -15.23 13.43
CA LEU A 43 -20.48 -15.63 14.80
C LEU A 43 -19.81 -14.50 15.59
N MET A 44 -18.81 -13.83 15.02
CA MET A 44 -18.09 -12.74 15.68
C MET A 44 -19.01 -11.55 15.97
N LEU A 45 -19.80 -11.12 14.98
CA LEU A 45 -20.68 -9.96 15.08
C LEU A 45 -22.03 -10.28 15.73
N ARG A 46 -22.31 -11.55 16.06
CA ARG A 46 -23.62 -12.03 16.54
C ARG A 46 -24.78 -11.60 15.61
N ARG A 47 -24.59 -11.79 14.31
CA ARG A 47 -25.58 -11.44 13.25
C ARG A 47 -26.01 -12.68 12.50
N ASN A 48 -27.19 -12.61 11.86
CA ASN A 48 -27.65 -13.68 10.99
C ASN A 48 -27.07 -13.49 9.57
N GLU A 49 -26.78 -14.60 8.86
CA GLU A 49 -26.29 -14.54 7.47
C GLU A 49 -27.33 -13.93 6.50
N SER A 50 -28.61 -13.98 6.87
CA SER A 50 -29.72 -13.36 6.12
C SER A 50 -29.76 -11.83 6.23
N ASP A 51 -29.01 -11.23 7.17
CA ASP A 51 -29.05 -9.80 7.40
C ASP A 51 -28.32 -9.06 6.26
N LEU A 52 -29.03 -8.15 5.59
CA LEU A 52 -28.44 -7.29 4.56
C LEU A 52 -27.55 -6.21 5.21
N SER A 53 -26.31 -6.59 5.52
CA SER A 53 -25.37 -5.78 6.29
C SER A 53 -24.05 -5.62 5.56
N ILE A 54 -23.72 -4.39 5.17
CA ILE A 54 -22.44 -4.08 4.53
C ILE A 54 -21.25 -4.36 5.45
N VAL A 55 -21.42 -4.13 6.76
CA VAL A 55 -20.40 -4.42 7.77
C VAL A 55 -20.08 -5.92 7.78
N THR A 56 -21.10 -6.77 7.68
CA THR A 56 -20.92 -8.23 7.63
C THR A 56 -20.24 -8.64 6.32
N ARG A 57 -20.67 -8.08 5.18
CA ARG A 57 -20.13 -8.42 3.86
C ARG A 57 -18.68 -7.96 3.66
N LEU A 58 -18.28 -6.86 4.31
CA LEU A 58 -16.92 -6.33 4.21
C LEU A 58 -15.95 -6.83 5.29
N THR A 59 -16.45 -7.40 6.39
CA THR A 59 -15.60 -7.90 7.48
C THR A 59 -15.35 -9.39 7.31
N ARG A 60 -14.56 -9.74 6.30
CA ARG A 60 -14.25 -11.13 5.92
C ARG A 60 -12.73 -11.32 5.88
N TRP A 61 -12.26 -12.56 6.01
CA TRP A 61 -10.83 -12.90 5.95
C TRP A 61 -9.99 -12.13 6.98
N ASP A 62 -8.87 -11.54 6.56
CA ASP A 62 -7.93 -10.80 7.43
C ASP A 62 -8.59 -9.63 8.18
N ALA A 63 -9.71 -9.09 7.68
CA ALA A 63 -10.46 -8.04 8.35
C ALA A 63 -10.96 -8.47 9.74
N LEU A 64 -11.15 -9.77 9.98
CA LEU A 64 -11.49 -10.30 11.31
C LEU A 64 -10.37 -10.02 12.30
N TYR A 65 -9.12 -10.26 11.93
CA TYR A 65 -7.96 -10.00 12.80
C TYR A 65 -7.80 -8.51 13.11
N PHE A 66 -7.95 -7.64 12.10
CA PHE A 66 -7.89 -6.19 12.31
C PHE A 66 -9.02 -5.70 13.23
N THR A 67 -10.25 -6.19 13.03
CA THR A 67 -11.42 -5.83 13.83
C THR A 67 -11.27 -6.29 15.28
N GLN A 68 -10.87 -7.55 15.50
CA GLN A 68 -10.67 -8.07 16.85
C GLN A 68 -9.52 -7.36 17.57
N SER A 69 -8.40 -7.14 16.88
CA SER A 69 -7.26 -6.40 17.43
C SER A 69 -7.66 -4.98 17.83
N ALA A 70 -8.52 -4.31 17.05
CA ALA A 70 -9.03 -2.98 17.40
C ALA A 70 -9.94 -3.00 18.64
N ARG A 71 -10.71 -4.09 18.83
CA ARG A 71 -11.64 -4.23 19.95
C ARG A 71 -10.93 -4.56 21.26
N ARG A 72 -9.99 -5.50 21.24
CA ARG A 72 -9.42 -6.12 22.46
C ARG A 72 -7.89 -6.09 22.56
N GLY A 73 -7.20 -5.51 21.57
CA GLY A 73 -5.75 -5.64 21.41
C GLY A 73 -5.33 -7.05 20.99
N TYR A 74 -4.03 -7.26 20.84
CA TYR A 74 -3.48 -8.59 20.53
C TYR A 74 -3.57 -9.52 21.74
N GLN A 75 -4.19 -10.67 21.54
CA GLN A 75 -4.27 -11.76 22.52
C GLN A 75 -3.44 -12.96 22.09
N PHE A 76 -3.47 -13.32 20.80
CA PHE A 76 -2.80 -14.50 20.28
C PHE A 76 -1.58 -14.16 19.42
N GLU A 77 -0.59 -15.04 19.39
CA GLU A 77 0.65 -14.82 18.62
C GLU A 77 0.36 -14.59 17.13
N GLN A 78 -0.58 -15.33 16.55
CA GLN A 78 -0.92 -15.20 15.14
C GLN A 78 -1.41 -13.81 14.71
N GLU A 79 -1.99 -13.05 15.64
CA GLU A 79 -2.55 -11.73 15.33
C GLU A 79 -1.45 -10.72 15.00
N TRP A 80 -0.21 -10.99 15.42
CA TRP A 80 0.97 -10.17 15.14
C TRP A 80 1.47 -10.26 13.68
N ALA A 81 0.86 -11.11 12.85
CA ALA A 81 1.01 -11.03 11.40
C ALA A 81 0.32 -9.78 10.81
N PHE A 82 -0.66 -9.21 11.52
CA PHE A 82 -1.46 -8.07 11.07
C PHE A 82 -1.03 -6.82 11.83
N ASN A 83 -0.39 -5.87 11.16
CA ASN A 83 0.21 -4.73 11.84
C ASN A 83 -0.79 -3.80 12.56
N ALA A 84 -0.30 -3.08 13.57
CA ALA A 84 -1.12 -2.41 14.58
C ALA A 84 -1.72 -1.06 14.15
N ALA A 85 -1.25 -0.41 13.08
CA ALA A 85 -1.68 0.96 12.79
C ALA A 85 -3.20 1.08 12.54
N LEU A 86 -3.78 0.21 11.71
CA LEU A 86 -5.23 0.22 11.48
C LEU A 86 -6.01 -0.08 12.76
N PRO A 87 -5.72 -1.16 13.52
CA PRO A 87 -6.37 -1.43 14.80
C PRO A 87 -6.31 -0.26 15.76
N LEU A 88 -5.15 0.38 15.92
CA LEU A 88 -4.97 1.50 16.84
C LEU A 88 -5.82 2.72 16.44
N ILE A 89 -5.83 3.08 15.16
CA ILE A 89 -6.68 4.18 14.65
C ILE A 89 -8.15 3.87 14.94
N VAL A 90 -8.60 2.65 14.63
CA VAL A 90 -9.97 2.22 14.87
C VAL A 90 -10.31 2.25 16.37
N SER A 91 -9.44 1.72 17.25
CA SER A 91 -9.64 1.75 18.70
C SER A 91 -9.80 3.19 19.22
N VAL A 92 -9.00 4.13 18.71
CA VAL A 92 -9.08 5.55 19.11
C VAL A 92 -10.41 6.16 18.65
N LEU A 93 -10.82 5.93 17.40
CA LEU A 93 -12.08 6.42 16.87
C LEU A 93 -13.28 5.87 17.66
N VAL A 94 -13.27 4.57 17.96
CA VAL A 94 -14.33 3.93 18.74
C VAL A 94 -14.37 4.44 20.18
N LYS A 95 -13.20 4.62 20.83
CA LYS A 95 -13.13 5.26 22.16
C LYS A 95 -13.71 6.67 22.13
N GLY A 96 -13.40 7.46 21.09
CA GLY A 96 -13.98 8.79 20.89
C GLY A 96 -15.50 8.76 20.71
N ALA A 97 -16.01 7.84 19.88
CA ALA A 97 -17.45 7.66 19.68
C ALA A 97 -18.18 7.28 20.97
N ARG A 98 -17.58 6.41 21.81
CA ARG A 98 -18.12 6.07 23.15
C ARG A 98 -18.22 7.29 24.06
N LEU A 99 -17.21 8.16 24.06
CA LEU A 99 -17.25 9.40 24.83
C LEU A 99 -18.34 10.36 24.36
N LEU A 100 -18.74 10.27 23.08
CA LEU A 100 -19.85 11.04 22.49
C LEU A 100 -21.22 10.35 22.63
N GLY A 101 -21.30 9.24 23.38
CA GLY A 101 -22.56 8.56 23.67
C GLY A 101 -22.98 7.48 22.66
N ALA A 102 -22.10 7.03 21.77
CA ALA A 102 -22.41 5.91 20.89
C ALA A 102 -22.54 4.59 21.69
N GLU A 103 -23.67 3.90 21.53
CA GLU A 103 -23.88 2.58 22.13
C GLU A 103 -22.96 1.53 21.50
N VAL A 104 -22.40 0.66 22.33
CA VAL A 104 -21.51 -0.42 21.90
C VAL A 104 -22.05 -1.73 22.43
N ASP A 105 -22.52 -2.57 21.51
CA ASP A 105 -23.07 -3.91 21.75
C ASP A 105 -22.00 -4.97 22.11
N GLY A 106 -20.72 -4.58 22.12
CA GLY A 106 -19.58 -5.44 22.42
C GLY A 106 -19.28 -6.49 21.33
N THR A 107 -19.98 -6.45 20.20
CA THR A 107 -19.85 -7.46 19.12
C THR A 107 -18.62 -7.22 18.24
N GLY A 108 -18.14 -5.99 18.16
CA GLY A 108 -17.09 -5.59 17.20
C GLY A 108 -17.65 -4.91 15.94
N ALA A 109 -18.98 -4.74 15.84
CA ALA A 109 -19.61 -4.13 14.67
C ALA A 109 -19.20 -2.66 14.48
N LEU A 110 -19.05 -1.91 15.57
CA LEU A 110 -18.61 -0.52 15.51
C LEU A 110 -17.13 -0.40 15.08
N GLU A 111 -16.28 -1.29 15.57
CA GLU A 111 -14.87 -1.39 15.15
C GLU A 111 -14.77 -1.74 13.66
N ALA A 112 -15.56 -2.71 13.19
CA ALA A 112 -15.63 -3.08 11.78
C ALA A 112 -16.11 -1.93 10.89
N ALA A 113 -17.20 -1.25 11.28
CA ALA A 113 -17.73 -0.09 10.57
C ALA A 113 -16.71 1.06 10.52
N SER A 114 -16.03 1.32 11.64
CA SER A 114 -14.96 2.32 11.71
C SER A 114 -13.78 1.94 10.82
N GLY A 115 -13.40 0.67 10.76
CA GLY A 115 -12.37 0.16 9.86
C GLY A 115 -12.71 0.35 8.38
N ILE A 116 -13.98 0.13 8.00
CA ILE A 116 -14.49 0.43 6.65
C ILE A 116 -14.36 1.92 6.33
N VAL A 117 -14.76 2.80 7.24
CA VAL A 117 -14.65 4.25 7.05
C VAL A 117 -13.20 4.68 6.88
N VAL A 118 -12.30 4.17 7.74
CA VAL A 118 -10.86 4.44 7.66
C VAL A 118 -10.28 3.96 6.33
N ALA A 119 -10.63 2.77 5.87
CA ALA A 119 -10.15 2.22 4.60
C ALA A 119 -10.60 3.07 3.39
N HIS A 120 -11.86 3.53 3.37
CA HIS A 120 -12.37 4.41 2.33
C HIS A 120 -11.71 5.79 2.35
N ALA A 121 -11.59 6.41 3.53
CA ALA A 121 -10.95 7.71 3.67
C ALA A 121 -9.47 7.64 3.25
N ALA A 122 -8.74 6.63 3.71
CA ALA A 122 -7.36 6.40 3.34
C ALA A 122 -7.20 6.15 1.84
N HIS A 123 -8.11 5.39 1.20
CA HIS A 123 -8.03 5.16 -0.24
C HIS A 123 -8.29 6.45 -1.04
N LEU A 124 -9.25 7.27 -0.64
CA LEU A 124 -9.49 8.56 -1.27
C LEU A 124 -8.25 9.47 -1.14
N PHE A 125 -7.68 9.57 0.07
CA PHE A 125 -6.47 10.36 0.29
C PHE A 125 -5.26 9.80 -0.46
N ALA A 126 -5.14 8.47 -0.60
CA ALA A 126 -4.10 7.86 -1.43
C ALA A 126 -4.25 8.25 -2.90
N ALA A 127 -5.46 8.20 -3.47
CA ALA A 127 -5.72 8.61 -4.85
C ALA A 127 -5.37 10.10 -5.08
N LEU A 128 -5.79 10.98 -4.16
CA LEU A 128 -5.47 12.40 -4.24
C LEU A 128 -3.96 12.65 -4.06
N MET A 129 -3.31 11.95 -3.14
CA MET A 129 -1.88 12.09 -2.93
C MET A 129 -1.06 11.58 -4.13
N LEU A 130 -1.50 10.48 -4.77
CA LEU A 130 -0.88 9.99 -6.01
C LEU A 130 -1.02 11.02 -7.13
N HIS A 131 -2.17 11.69 -7.26
CA HIS A 131 -2.35 12.79 -8.20
C HIS A 131 -1.32 13.91 -7.95
N GLU A 132 -1.22 14.39 -6.71
CA GLU A 132 -0.28 15.48 -6.34
C GLU A 132 1.19 15.07 -6.51
N LEU A 133 1.55 13.84 -6.13
CA LEU A 133 2.88 13.26 -6.34
C LEU A 133 3.25 13.21 -7.82
N THR A 134 2.32 12.77 -8.67
CA THR A 134 2.54 12.67 -10.11
C THR A 134 2.72 14.05 -10.73
N LEU A 135 1.92 15.04 -10.31
CA LEU A 135 2.12 16.44 -10.72
C LEU A 135 3.48 16.97 -10.26
N LYS A 136 3.88 16.67 -9.02
CA LYS A 136 5.14 17.14 -8.46
C LYS A 136 6.36 16.60 -9.21
N LEU A 137 6.33 15.32 -9.59
CA LEU A 137 7.45 14.64 -10.25
C LEU A 137 7.51 14.91 -11.75
N PHE A 138 6.37 14.90 -12.45
CA PHE A 138 6.35 14.93 -13.91
C PHE A 138 5.76 16.22 -14.48
N SER A 139 5.04 17.02 -13.69
CA SER A 139 4.33 18.22 -14.16
C SER A 139 3.35 17.95 -15.33
N ARG A 140 2.86 16.71 -15.46
CA ARG A 140 1.94 16.27 -16.52
C ARG A 140 0.54 16.04 -15.96
N ARG A 141 -0.38 16.98 -16.20
CA ARG A 141 -1.77 16.92 -15.71
C ARG A 141 -2.54 15.67 -16.17
N PRO A 142 -2.49 15.26 -17.46
CA PRO A 142 -3.21 14.06 -17.90
C PRO A 142 -2.67 12.78 -17.24
N LEU A 143 -1.35 12.69 -17.09
CA LEU A 143 -0.69 11.57 -16.43
C LEU A 143 -1.14 11.47 -14.96
N ALA A 144 -1.10 12.59 -14.23
CA ALA A 144 -1.53 12.65 -12.84
C ALA A 144 -2.99 12.25 -12.63
N PHE A 145 -3.89 12.75 -13.49
CA PHE A 145 -5.31 12.40 -13.42
C PHE A 145 -5.53 10.91 -13.69
N LEU A 146 -4.94 10.37 -14.77
CA LEU A 146 -5.10 8.96 -15.13
C LEU A 146 -4.48 8.02 -14.09
N SER A 147 -3.31 8.34 -13.53
CA SER A 147 -2.69 7.49 -12.50
C SER A 147 -3.53 7.43 -11.22
N ALA A 148 -4.10 8.55 -10.79
CA ALA A 148 -5.04 8.57 -9.66
C ALA A 148 -6.33 7.79 -9.98
N LEU A 149 -6.86 7.93 -11.19
CA LEU A 149 -8.03 7.18 -11.65
C LEU A 149 -7.77 5.66 -11.67
N LEU A 150 -6.61 5.25 -12.15
CA LEU A 150 -6.20 3.84 -12.15
C LEU A 150 -6.04 3.28 -10.73
N HIS A 151 -5.61 4.11 -9.77
CA HIS A 151 -5.55 3.70 -8.36
C HIS A 151 -6.96 3.47 -7.79
N ILE A 152 -7.91 4.37 -8.07
CA ILE A 152 -9.31 4.22 -7.70
C ILE A 152 -9.88 2.89 -8.26
N LEU A 153 -9.63 2.63 -9.54
CA LEU A 153 -10.12 1.46 -10.29
C LEU A 153 -9.20 0.22 -10.18
N SER A 154 -8.31 0.19 -9.18
CA SER A 154 -7.30 -0.85 -9.08
C SER A 154 -7.91 -2.25 -8.83
N PRO A 155 -7.22 -3.33 -9.26
CA PRO A 155 -7.70 -4.70 -9.07
C PRO A 155 -7.84 -5.12 -7.60
N ALA A 156 -7.31 -4.34 -6.65
CA ALA A 156 -7.46 -4.60 -5.23
C ALA A 156 -8.92 -4.50 -4.74
N GLY A 157 -9.81 -3.84 -5.49
CA GLY A 157 -11.27 -3.94 -5.32
C GLY A 157 -11.75 -3.71 -3.87
N LEU A 158 -12.44 -4.71 -3.32
CA LEU A 158 -13.01 -4.64 -1.97
C LEU A 158 -11.95 -4.64 -0.86
N PHE A 159 -10.71 -5.07 -1.09
CA PHE A 159 -9.64 -4.92 -0.10
C PHE A 159 -9.34 -3.45 0.22
N LEU A 160 -9.67 -2.52 -0.68
CA LEU A 160 -9.56 -1.07 -0.44
C LEU A 160 -10.84 -0.45 0.14
N SER A 161 -11.81 -1.27 0.53
CA SER A 161 -13.10 -0.88 1.13
C SER A 161 -13.36 -1.56 2.48
N ALA A 162 -12.84 -2.77 2.66
CA ALA A 162 -12.92 -3.56 3.89
C ALA A 162 -11.91 -3.08 4.95
N PRO A 163 -12.04 -3.51 6.23
CA PRO A 163 -11.08 -3.23 7.31
C PRO A 163 -9.69 -3.84 7.06
N TYR A 164 -8.97 -3.26 6.12
CA TYR A 164 -7.68 -3.70 5.60
C TYR A 164 -6.68 -2.53 5.59
N ALA A 165 -5.40 -2.84 5.78
CA ALA A 165 -4.36 -1.84 5.96
C ALA A 165 -3.75 -1.33 4.64
N GLU A 166 -4.15 -1.88 3.50
CA GLU A 166 -3.66 -1.59 2.15
C GLU A 166 -3.83 -0.10 1.81
N SER A 167 -5.03 0.44 2.02
CA SER A 167 -5.34 1.85 1.75
C SER A 167 -4.50 2.81 2.60
N LEU A 168 -4.30 2.48 3.89
CA LEU A 168 -3.46 3.29 4.80
C LEU A 168 -1.99 3.24 4.38
N CYS A 169 -1.47 2.05 4.07
CA CYS A 169 -0.12 1.86 3.59
C CYS A 169 0.11 2.63 2.29
N ALA A 170 -0.83 2.61 1.34
CA ALA A 170 -0.75 3.35 0.09
C ALA A 170 -0.73 4.87 0.33
N PHE A 171 -1.64 5.40 1.16
CA PHE A 171 -1.69 6.83 1.49
C PHE A 171 -0.37 7.32 2.09
N PHE A 172 0.11 6.67 3.15
CA PHE A 172 1.36 7.06 3.79
C PHE A 172 2.56 6.89 2.86
N SER A 173 2.60 5.83 2.03
CA SER A 173 3.68 5.67 1.06
C SER A 173 3.71 6.83 0.06
N PHE A 174 2.57 7.17 -0.56
CA PHE A 174 2.51 8.28 -1.51
C PHE A 174 2.82 9.64 -0.85
N ALA A 175 2.37 9.85 0.39
CA ALA A 175 2.66 11.05 1.15
C ALA A 175 4.17 11.18 1.47
N GLY A 176 4.83 10.09 1.88
CA GLY A 176 6.28 10.07 2.11
C GLY A 176 7.06 10.38 0.83
N TYR A 177 6.68 9.77 -0.30
CA TYR A 177 7.28 10.07 -1.60
C TYR A 177 7.05 11.53 -2.03
N TYR A 178 5.87 12.11 -1.73
CA TYR A 178 5.59 13.52 -2.02
C TYR A 178 6.50 14.47 -1.23
N VAL A 179 6.76 14.17 0.04
CA VAL A 179 7.70 14.95 0.86
C VAL A 179 9.11 14.86 0.27
N LEU A 180 9.60 13.65 -0.05
CA LEU A 180 10.91 13.47 -0.71
C LEU A 180 11.00 14.22 -2.04
N ALA A 181 9.96 14.13 -2.88
CA ALA A 181 9.91 14.87 -4.13
C ALA A 181 9.95 16.39 -3.91
N SER A 182 9.35 16.87 -2.81
CA SER A 182 9.29 18.30 -2.47
C SER A 182 10.60 18.90 -1.99
N ILE A 183 11.46 18.08 -1.38
CA ILE A 183 12.79 18.52 -0.94
C ILE A 183 13.90 18.18 -1.93
N SER A 184 13.62 17.43 -3.00
CA SER A 184 14.63 16.93 -3.95
C SER A 184 15.52 18.02 -4.58
N ALA A 185 15.01 19.24 -4.73
CA ALA A 185 15.75 20.38 -5.28
C ALA A 185 16.48 21.22 -4.22
N LEU A 186 16.29 20.94 -2.92
CA LEU A 186 16.96 21.67 -1.85
C LEU A 186 18.42 21.22 -1.70
N PRO A 187 19.31 22.11 -1.23
CA PRO A 187 20.69 21.73 -0.94
C PRO A 187 20.75 20.61 0.11
N LYS A 188 21.43 19.50 -0.22
CA LYS A 188 21.63 18.38 0.70
C LYS A 188 22.34 18.85 1.98
N GLY A 189 21.90 18.36 3.13
CA GLY A 189 22.40 18.78 4.45
C GLY A 189 21.85 20.11 4.97
N SER A 190 21.07 20.86 4.19
CA SER A 190 20.35 22.03 4.72
C SER A 190 19.26 21.62 5.73
N LEU A 191 18.94 22.49 6.69
CA LEU A 191 17.95 22.21 7.73
C LEU A 191 16.60 21.79 7.15
N SER A 192 16.11 22.47 6.11
CA SER A 192 14.85 22.17 5.45
C SER A 192 14.87 20.82 4.72
N TRP A 193 15.99 20.49 4.07
CA TRP A 193 16.15 19.19 3.42
C TRP A 193 16.20 18.07 4.46
N THR A 194 17.01 18.22 5.50
CA THR A 194 17.14 17.25 6.60
C THR A 194 15.81 17.05 7.33
N GLY A 195 15.10 18.13 7.67
CA GLY A 195 13.78 18.06 8.28
C GLY A 195 12.76 17.34 7.39
N GLY A 196 12.81 17.57 6.08
CA GLY A 196 11.97 16.84 5.12
C GLY A 196 12.30 15.35 5.01
N GLN A 197 13.59 14.96 5.06
CA GLN A 197 14.00 13.55 5.07
C GLN A 197 13.45 12.84 6.32
N ILE A 198 13.56 13.47 7.49
CA ILE A 198 13.05 12.94 8.76
C ILE A 198 11.52 12.82 8.71
N LEU A 199 10.82 13.85 8.23
CA LEU A 199 9.36 13.82 8.08
C LEU A 199 8.92 12.71 7.12
N ALA A 200 9.58 12.57 5.97
CA ALA A 200 9.32 11.49 5.04
C ALA A 200 9.53 10.12 5.70
N GLY A 201 10.63 9.95 6.44
CA GLY A 201 10.95 8.72 7.17
C GLY A 201 9.90 8.37 8.22
N ALA A 202 9.40 9.35 8.98
CA ALA A 202 8.31 9.17 9.94
C ALA A 202 7.01 8.72 9.25
N ILE A 203 6.64 9.37 8.14
CA ILE A 203 5.45 9.02 7.35
C ILE A 203 5.60 7.61 6.77
N PHE A 204 6.76 7.24 6.23
CA PHE A 204 7.03 5.88 5.77
C PHE A 204 7.05 4.86 6.92
N GLY A 205 7.47 5.26 8.12
CA GLY A 205 7.33 4.47 9.34
C GLY A 205 5.86 4.14 9.63
N LEU A 206 4.94 5.09 9.42
CA LEU A 206 3.48 4.84 9.51
C LEU A 206 2.98 3.90 8.41
N ALA A 207 3.55 3.97 7.20
CA ALA A 207 3.28 2.98 6.15
C ALA A 207 3.73 1.57 6.57
N THR A 208 4.93 1.44 7.12
CA THR A 208 5.47 0.17 7.67
C THR A 208 4.63 -0.34 8.86
N ALA A 209 4.16 0.56 9.72
CA ALA A 209 3.26 0.22 10.83
C ALA A 209 1.86 -0.18 10.36
N SER A 210 1.47 0.20 9.14
CA SER A 210 0.23 -0.26 8.49
C SER A 210 0.44 -1.63 7.85
N ARG A 211 1.56 -1.85 7.16
CA ARG A 211 1.94 -3.14 6.60
C ARG A 211 3.46 -3.30 6.54
N SER A 212 3.95 -4.50 6.86
CA SER A 212 5.38 -4.84 6.86
C SER A 212 6.09 -4.56 5.52
N ASN A 213 5.42 -4.70 4.37
CA ASN A 213 6.02 -4.39 3.06
C ASN A 213 6.30 -2.89 2.85
N GLY A 214 5.75 -2.02 3.71
CA GLY A 214 6.12 -0.61 3.79
C GLY A 214 7.60 -0.39 4.15
N LEU A 215 8.29 -1.40 4.70
CA LEU A 215 9.73 -1.36 4.98
C LEU A 215 10.55 -1.10 3.71
N LEU A 216 10.04 -1.50 2.53
CA LEU A 216 10.69 -1.23 1.24
C LEU A 216 10.79 0.27 0.93
N ASN A 217 9.95 1.12 1.55
CA ASN A 217 10.09 2.57 1.46
C ASN A 217 11.33 3.12 2.20
N GLY A 218 12.15 2.26 2.80
CA GLY A 218 13.51 2.58 3.25
C GLY A 218 14.51 2.74 2.09
N LEU A 219 14.20 2.17 0.91
CA LEU A 219 15.12 2.15 -0.23
C LEU A 219 15.52 3.54 -0.75
N PRO A 220 14.64 4.54 -0.86
CA PRO A 220 15.02 5.90 -1.26
C PRO A 220 16.11 6.49 -0.35
N PHE A 221 16.04 6.25 0.96
CA PHE A 221 17.06 6.71 1.91
C PHE A 221 18.38 5.95 1.74
N ALA A 222 18.33 4.64 1.50
CA ALA A 222 19.53 3.85 1.22
C ALA A 222 20.21 4.34 -0.07
N VAL A 223 19.44 4.59 -1.14
CA VAL A 223 19.94 5.16 -2.40
C VAL A 223 20.55 6.54 -2.16
N GLU A 224 19.91 7.38 -1.34
CA GLU A 224 20.45 8.70 -0.98
C GLU A 224 21.79 8.60 -0.23
N CYS A 225 21.90 7.71 0.76
CA CYS A 225 23.15 7.44 1.47
C CYS A 225 24.25 6.93 0.53
N LEU A 226 23.92 6.03 -0.39
CA LEU A 226 24.87 5.51 -1.39
C LEU A 226 25.35 6.62 -2.34
N MET A 227 24.51 7.58 -2.69
CA MET A 227 24.92 8.74 -3.50
C MET A 227 25.80 9.74 -2.73
N ILE A 228 25.70 9.79 -1.39
CA ILE A 228 26.51 10.66 -0.53
C ILE A 228 27.83 9.97 -0.10
N LEU A 229 27.93 8.65 -0.23
CA LEU A 229 29.11 7.89 0.19
C LEU A 229 30.40 8.25 -0.59
N PRO A 230 30.41 8.38 -1.94
CA PRO A 230 31.63 8.77 -2.66
C PRO A 230 32.23 10.12 -2.24
N PRO A 231 31.46 11.24 -2.12
CA PRO A 231 32.04 12.50 -1.64
C PRO A 231 32.51 12.43 -0.19
N LEU A 232 31.89 11.58 0.65
CA LEU A 232 32.36 11.35 2.02
C LEU A 232 33.73 10.64 2.03
N LEU A 233 33.90 9.60 1.21
CA LEU A 233 35.17 8.88 1.12
C LEU A 233 36.30 9.77 0.56
N ALA A 234 35.97 10.67 -0.37
CA ALA A 234 36.93 11.63 -0.91
C ALA A 234 37.30 12.75 0.09
N SER A 235 36.42 13.08 1.04
CA SER A 235 36.60 14.16 2.01
C SER A 235 35.97 13.81 3.36
N PRO A 236 36.59 12.90 4.15
CA PRO A 236 35.98 12.30 5.33
C PRO A 236 35.79 13.26 6.51
N THR A 237 36.43 14.44 6.48
CA THR A 237 36.31 15.48 7.50
C THR A 237 35.37 16.62 7.12
N ASP A 238 34.75 16.57 5.93
CA ASP A 238 33.81 17.61 5.51
C ASP A 238 32.49 17.49 6.28
N LEU A 239 32.32 18.40 7.26
CA LEU A 239 31.13 18.49 8.11
C LEU A 239 29.84 18.67 7.30
N LYS A 240 29.88 19.27 6.11
CA LYS A 240 28.68 19.44 5.26
C LYS A 240 28.23 18.10 4.68
N VAL A 241 29.17 17.26 4.26
CA VAL A 241 28.89 15.92 3.73
C VAL A 241 28.41 15.00 4.86
N ILE A 242 29.04 15.08 6.03
CA ILE A 242 28.60 14.35 7.23
C ILE A 242 27.18 14.78 7.64
N ALA A 243 26.90 16.09 7.68
CA ALA A 243 25.57 16.61 8.01
C ALA A 243 24.51 16.17 6.99
N ALA A 244 24.88 16.00 5.71
CA ALA A 244 23.98 15.51 4.68
C ALA A 244 23.57 14.03 4.88
N LEU A 245 24.33 13.23 5.63
CA LEU A 245 23.94 11.85 5.96
C LEU A 245 22.90 11.77 7.07
N PHE A 246 22.84 12.76 7.95
CA PHE A 246 21.95 12.74 9.12
C PHE A 246 20.48 12.56 8.72
N GLY A 247 20.01 13.37 7.76
CA GLY A 247 18.64 13.29 7.23
C GLY A 247 18.24 11.88 6.77
N PRO A 248 18.91 11.29 5.76
CA PRO A 248 18.53 9.99 5.22
C PRO A 248 18.78 8.82 6.18
N VAL A 249 19.82 8.87 7.02
CA VAL A 249 20.03 7.83 8.05
C VAL A 249 18.90 7.85 9.08
N THR A 250 18.59 9.02 9.66
CA THR A 250 17.49 9.14 10.62
C THR A 250 16.14 8.83 9.96
N GLY A 251 15.91 9.28 8.73
CA GLY A 251 14.72 8.95 7.96
C GLY A 251 14.55 7.44 7.74
N GLY A 252 15.61 6.75 7.32
CA GLY A 252 15.62 5.29 7.15
C GLY A 252 15.38 4.53 8.45
N LEU A 253 15.98 4.97 9.56
CA LEU A 253 15.73 4.40 10.88
C LEU A 253 14.26 4.56 11.29
N LEU A 254 13.65 5.72 11.03
CA LEU A 254 12.23 5.96 11.28
C LEU A 254 11.33 5.03 10.46
N VAL A 255 11.69 4.68 9.22
CA VAL A 255 10.97 3.64 8.46
C VAL A 255 10.99 2.29 9.20
N ALA A 256 12.17 1.91 9.71
CA ALA A 256 12.35 0.64 10.42
C ALA A 256 11.58 0.58 11.75
N THR A 257 11.36 1.72 12.42
CA THR A 257 10.58 1.75 13.68
C THR A 257 9.19 1.14 13.54
N GLY A 258 8.53 1.36 12.39
CA GLY A 258 7.20 0.80 12.13
C GLY A 258 7.16 -0.74 12.09
N PHE A 259 8.30 -1.39 11.89
CA PHE A 259 8.44 -2.84 11.97
C PHE A 259 9.02 -3.29 13.32
N VAL A 260 10.07 -2.63 13.81
CA VAL A 260 10.83 -3.03 15.02
C VAL A 260 10.03 -2.84 16.30
N VAL A 261 9.25 -1.75 16.43
CA VAL A 261 8.49 -1.47 17.66
C VAL A 261 7.47 -2.59 17.96
N PRO A 262 6.64 -3.06 17.01
CA PRO A 262 5.81 -4.24 17.22
C PRO A 262 6.59 -5.49 17.63
N GLN A 263 7.77 -5.76 17.04
CA GLN A 263 8.58 -6.92 17.44
C GLN A 263 9.03 -6.81 18.90
N ALA A 264 9.48 -5.63 19.32
CA ALA A 264 9.92 -5.39 20.70
C ALA A 264 8.77 -5.54 21.70
N LEU A 265 7.58 -4.99 21.39
CA LEU A 265 6.39 -5.14 22.23
C LEU A 265 5.94 -6.60 22.37
N ALA A 266 6.01 -7.36 21.27
CA ALA A 266 5.73 -8.79 21.31
C ALA A 266 6.76 -9.56 22.15
N TRP A 267 8.05 -9.24 21.99
CA TRP A 267 9.11 -9.88 22.76
C TRP A 267 8.95 -9.62 24.26
N LEU A 268 8.64 -8.38 24.65
CA LEU A 268 8.35 -8.05 26.04
C LEU A 268 7.14 -8.82 26.58
N ARG A 269 6.15 -9.12 25.73
CA ARG A 269 4.94 -9.85 26.12
C ARG A 269 5.13 -11.36 26.25
N TYR A 270 5.87 -11.97 25.32
CA TYR A 270 5.95 -13.44 25.20
C TYR A 270 7.28 -14.05 25.63
N CYS A 271 8.35 -13.26 25.68
CA CYS A 271 9.71 -13.75 25.95
C CYS A 271 10.26 -13.24 27.29
N SER A 272 9.99 -11.98 27.66
CA SER A 272 10.52 -11.40 28.89
C SER A 272 9.93 -12.07 30.13
N GLY A 273 10.77 -12.72 30.94
CA GLY A 273 10.35 -13.38 32.18
C GLY A 273 9.52 -14.65 31.99
N ALA A 274 9.46 -15.21 30.78
CA ALA A 274 8.74 -16.44 30.51
C ALA A 274 9.50 -17.66 31.04
N SER A 275 8.82 -18.50 31.83
CA SER A 275 9.37 -19.78 32.31
C SER A 275 9.59 -20.78 31.17
N GLU A 276 8.71 -20.75 30.16
CA GLU A 276 8.82 -21.53 28.93
C GLU A 276 8.77 -20.58 27.73
N PRO A 277 9.91 -19.99 27.33
CA PRO A 277 9.94 -19.02 26.24
C PRO A 277 9.61 -19.70 24.91
N ARG A 278 8.90 -18.97 24.04
CA ARG A 278 8.56 -19.43 22.69
C ARG A 278 9.82 -19.63 21.86
N ALA A 279 9.80 -20.56 20.91
CA ALA A 279 10.97 -20.95 20.12
C ALA A 279 11.64 -19.77 19.37
N TRP A 280 10.87 -18.75 19.01
CA TRP A 280 11.39 -17.56 18.33
C TRP A 280 12.11 -16.57 19.26
N CYS A 281 11.92 -16.67 20.58
CA CYS A 281 12.63 -15.86 21.58
C CYS A 281 14.13 -16.15 21.62
N ALA A 282 14.52 -17.40 21.33
CA ALA A 282 15.91 -17.87 21.36
C ALA A 282 16.66 -17.70 20.02
N ARG A 283 16.01 -17.19 18.96
CA ARG A 283 16.66 -16.93 17.68
C ARG A 283 17.65 -15.77 17.82
N ALA A 284 18.74 -15.80 17.05
CA ALA A 284 19.75 -14.73 17.06
C ALA A 284 19.15 -13.34 16.78
N VAL A 285 18.13 -13.28 15.92
CA VAL A 285 17.26 -12.12 15.75
C VAL A 285 15.83 -12.56 16.05
N PRO A 286 15.32 -12.30 17.27
CA PRO A 286 13.94 -12.63 17.63
C PRO A 286 12.95 -11.84 16.77
N SER A 287 11.97 -12.53 16.18
CA SER A 287 10.94 -11.92 15.34
C SER A 287 9.66 -12.72 15.43
N ILE A 288 8.65 -12.16 16.12
CA ILE A 288 7.31 -12.76 16.16
C ILE A 288 6.71 -12.79 14.76
N TYR A 289 6.95 -11.75 13.96
CA TYR A 289 6.38 -11.68 12.60
C TYR A 289 6.91 -12.80 11.73
N SER A 290 8.24 -12.99 11.69
CA SER A 290 8.85 -14.06 10.89
C SER A 290 8.43 -15.44 11.41
N PHE A 291 8.34 -15.62 12.73
CA PHE A 291 7.85 -16.86 13.32
C PHE A 291 6.41 -17.15 12.94
N VAL A 292 5.50 -16.17 13.05
CA VAL A 292 4.09 -16.36 12.73
C VAL A 292 3.89 -16.67 11.25
N GLN A 293 4.53 -15.90 10.38
CA GLN A 293 4.51 -16.12 8.93
C GLN A 293 4.94 -17.55 8.58
N GLU A 294 6.02 -18.04 9.18
CA GLU A 294 6.51 -19.40 8.95
C GLU A 294 5.63 -20.47 9.59
N HIS A 295 5.33 -20.36 10.88
CA HIS A 295 4.78 -21.43 11.70
C HIS A 295 3.30 -21.67 11.43
N TYR A 296 2.53 -20.60 11.29
CA TYR A 296 1.08 -20.71 11.16
C TYR A 296 0.58 -20.41 9.74
N TRP A 297 1.31 -19.61 8.97
CA TRP A 297 0.95 -19.27 7.58
C TRP A 297 1.80 -20.00 6.54
N GLY A 298 2.85 -20.75 6.92
CA GLY A 298 3.66 -21.52 5.96
C GLY A 298 4.49 -20.67 5.00
N VAL A 299 4.61 -19.37 5.23
CA VAL A 299 5.35 -18.41 4.40
C VAL A 299 6.85 -18.65 4.54
N GLY A 300 7.58 -18.59 3.43
CA GLY A 300 9.02 -18.78 3.40
C GLY A 300 9.53 -18.96 1.97
N LEU A 301 10.85 -18.90 1.82
CA LEU A 301 11.49 -18.99 0.51
C LEU A 301 11.12 -20.30 -0.19
N PHE A 302 10.49 -20.18 -1.35
CA PHE A 302 9.94 -21.21 -2.23
C PHE A 302 8.94 -22.19 -1.60
N ARG A 303 8.49 -21.97 -0.36
CA ARG A 303 7.53 -22.86 0.32
C ARG A 303 6.17 -22.93 -0.39
N TYR A 304 5.81 -21.87 -1.11
CA TYR A 304 4.55 -21.80 -1.83
C TYR A 304 4.57 -22.49 -3.21
N TRP A 305 5.73 -22.95 -3.68
CA TRP A 305 5.91 -23.59 -4.98
C TRP A 305 5.51 -25.06 -4.94
N THR A 306 4.20 -25.30 -4.84
CA THR A 306 3.62 -26.63 -4.94
C THR A 306 2.73 -26.72 -6.18
N PRO A 307 2.58 -27.90 -6.81
CA PRO A 307 1.68 -28.07 -7.95
C PRO A 307 0.23 -27.64 -7.67
N SER A 308 -0.24 -27.81 -6.43
CA SER A 308 -1.57 -27.39 -6.00
C SER A 308 -1.79 -25.88 -6.05
N ASN A 309 -0.73 -25.08 -5.95
CA ASN A 309 -0.80 -23.62 -5.90
C ASN A 309 -0.68 -22.97 -7.29
N VAL A 310 -0.44 -23.75 -8.35
CA VAL A 310 -0.32 -23.24 -9.74
C VAL A 310 -1.48 -22.31 -10.13
N PRO A 311 -2.76 -22.60 -9.81
CA PRO A 311 -3.86 -21.67 -10.11
C PRO A 311 -3.69 -20.28 -9.50
N LEU A 312 -3.11 -20.18 -8.29
CA LEU A 312 -2.88 -18.92 -7.60
C LEU A 312 -1.74 -18.11 -8.22
N PHE A 313 -0.71 -18.79 -8.75
CA PHE A 313 0.31 -18.14 -9.57
C PHE A 313 -0.26 -17.58 -10.87
N ILE A 314 -1.14 -18.34 -11.54
CA ILE A 314 -1.83 -17.88 -12.76
C ILE A 314 -2.68 -16.65 -12.45
N LEU A 315 -3.39 -16.66 -11.32
CA LEU A 315 -4.23 -15.54 -10.88
C LEU A 315 -3.40 -14.28 -10.56
N ALA A 316 -2.22 -14.45 -9.98
CA ALA A 316 -1.29 -13.37 -9.67
C ALA A 316 -0.51 -12.84 -10.88
N ALA A 317 -0.36 -13.65 -11.94
CA ALA A 317 0.52 -13.38 -13.07
C ALA A 317 0.29 -12.04 -13.78
N PRO A 318 -0.96 -11.58 -14.05
CA PRO A 318 -1.17 -10.30 -14.71
C PRO A 318 -0.61 -9.12 -13.91
N VAL A 319 -0.80 -9.12 -12.59
CA VAL A 319 -0.31 -8.06 -11.70
C VAL A 319 1.20 -8.17 -11.53
N LEU A 320 1.76 -9.37 -11.37
CA LEU A 320 3.21 -9.58 -11.31
C LEU A 320 3.91 -9.09 -12.59
N GLY A 321 3.42 -9.52 -13.75
CA GLY A 321 3.94 -9.10 -15.04
C GLY A 321 3.88 -7.58 -15.19
N LEU A 322 2.77 -6.97 -14.78
CA LEU A 322 2.61 -5.51 -14.79
C LEU A 322 3.65 -4.81 -13.91
N LEU A 323 3.85 -5.25 -12.67
CA LEU A 323 4.83 -4.66 -11.75
C LEU A 323 6.27 -4.82 -12.25
N ILE A 324 6.63 -5.99 -12.79
CA ILE A 324 7.96 -6.27 -13.30
C ILE A 324 8.23 -5.47 -14.58
N VAL A 325 7.36 -5.56 -15.58
CA VAL A 325 7.56 -4.90 -16.89
C VAL A 325 7.58 -3.38 -16.71
N SER A 326 6.61 -2.81 -15.99
CA SER A 326 6.59 -1.36 -15.77
C SER A 326 7.78 -0.89 -14.92
N GLY A 327 8.17 -1.66 -13.91
CA GLY A 327 9.31 -1.34 -13.07
C GLY A 327 10.63 -1.34 -13.86
N LEU A 328 10.90 -2.39 -14.63
CA LEU A 328 12.11 -2.52 -15.45
C LEU A 328 12.18 -1.47 -16.58
N ASP A 329 11.05 -1.18 -17.24
CA ASP A 329 11.00 -0.14 -18.28
C ASP A 329 11.32 1.24 -17.69
N VAL A 330 10.74 1.58 -16.54
CA VAL A 330 11.00 2.85 -15.86
C VAL A 330 12.42 2.92 -15.28
N MET A 331 12.98 1.82 -14.79
CA MET A 331 14.38 1.77 -14.36
C MET A 331 15.35 2.00 -15.52
N SER A 332 15.03 1.45 -16.70
CA SER A 332 15.85 1.59 -17.90
C SER A 332 15.69 2.95 -18.57
N ARG A 333 14.51 3.59 -18.45
CA ARG A 333 14.18 4.89 -19.04
C ARG A 333 13.44 5.80 -18.05
N PRO A 334 14.09 6.27 -16.97
CA PRO A 334 13.41 7.09 -15.94
C PRO A 334 12.79 8.37 -16.51
N SER A 335 13.45 8.97 -17.51
CA SER A 335 13.00 10.18 -18.20
C SER A 335 11.85 9.95 -19.19
N GLY A 336 11.55 8.69 -19.56
CA GLY A 336 10.53 8.36 -20.56
C GLY A 336 9.12 8.76 -20.13
N LEU A 337 8.83 8.72 -18.82
CA LEU A 337 7.55 9.19 -18.26
C LEU A 337 7.43 10.73 -18.28
N ALA A 338 8.55 11.45 -18.26
CA ALA A 338 8.58 12.91 -18.27
C ALA A 338 8.39 13.50 -19.69
N GLN A 339 8.65 12.73 -20.75
CA GLN A 339 8.57 13.21 -22.13
C GLN A 339 7.14 13.06 -22.67
N SER A 340 6.53 14.16 -23.08
CA SER A 340 5.26 14.18 -23.83
C SER A 340 5.55 14.48 -25.30
N PRO A 341 4.87 13.82 -26.27
CA PRO A 341 4.84 14.29 -27.66
C PRO A 341 4.17 15.67 -27.80
N THR A 342 3.31 16.03 -26.84
CA THR A 342 2.44 17.23 -26.84
C THR A 342 2.81 18.28 -25.78
N ALA A 343 3.96 18.16 -25.11
CA ALA A 343 4.36 19.20 -24.15
C ALA A 343 4.72 20.48 -24.91
N GLU A 344 3.92 21.54 -24.71
CA GLU A 344 4.32 22.90 -25.05
C GLU A 344 5.76 23.12 -24.54
N ARG A 345 6.61 23.58 -25.46
CA ARG A 345 8.06 23.82 -25.35
C ARG A 345 8.51 24.81 -24.25
N GLN A 346 7.70 25.08 -23.22
CA GLN A 346 7.90 26.25 -22.35
C GLN A 346 8.58 26.01 -21.00
N ALA A 347 9.08 24.81 -20.70
CA ALA A 347 10.01 24.68 -19.59
C ALA A 347 11.06 23.59 -19.86
N PRO A 348 12.37 23.87 -19.62
CA PRO A 348 13.36 22.81 -19.61
C PRO A 348 12.93 21.76 -18.56
N PRO A 349 13.11 20.46 -18.83
CA PRO A 349 12.89 19.44 -17.83
C PRO A 349 13.71 19.82 -16.59
N ARG A 350 13.08 19.85 -15.42
CA ARG A 350 13.78 19.95 -14.12
C ARG A 350 14.63 18.68 -13.96
N ASN A 351 15.76 18.67 -14.66
CA ASN A 351 16.69 17.55 -14.81
C ASN A 351 17.45 17.29 -13.50
N GLY A 352 17.64 16.01 -13.19
CA GLY A 352 18.61 15.53 -12.20
C GLY A 352 17.99 14.80 -11.01
N ALA A 353 17.31 15.51 -10.11
CA ALA A 353 17.00 15.01 -8.76
C ALA A 353 15.77 14.09 -8.65
N ALA A 354 14.81 14.15 -9.59
CA ALA A 354 13.64 13.27 -9.58
C ALA A 354 13.95 11.85 -10.10
N SER A 355 15.03 11.69 -10.88
CA SER A 355 15.41 10.40 -11.47
C SER A 355 15.79 9.34 -10.42
N PRO A 356 16.63 9.63 -9.39
CA PRO A 356 16.94 8.66 -8.34
C PRO A 356 15.71 8.26 -7.51
N LEU A 357 14.79 9.20 -7.23
CA LEU A 357 13.58 8.91 -6.49
C LEU A 357 12.65 7.99 -7.28
N VAL A 358 12.36 8.32 -8.55
CA VAL A 358 11.55 7.48 -9.44
C VAL A 358 12.20 6.11 -9.65
N PHE A 359 13.53 6.05 -9.80
CA PHE A 359 14.29 4.81 -9.88
C PHE A 359 14.13 3.96 -8.61
N SER A 360 14.21 4.57 -7.42
CA SER A 360 14.02 3.85 -6.15
C SER A 360 12.59 3.32 -6.00
N MET A 361 11.58 4.06 -6.48
CA MET A 361 10.18 3.59 -6.50
C MET A 361 10.00 2.40 -7.44
N ALA A 362 10.60 2.45 -8.62
CA ALA A 362 10.55 1.35 -9.59
C ALA A 362 11.29 0.11 -9.06
N THR A 363 12.44 0.30 -8.43
CA THR A 363 13.21 -0.78 -7.77
C THR A 363 12.41 -1.41 -6.64
N THR A 364 11.76 -0.60 -5.79
CA THR A 364 10.89 -1.06 -4.69
C THR A 364 9.73 -1.91 -5.21
N GLN A 365 9.15 -1.52 -6.35
CA GLN A 365 8.10 -2.27 -7.01
C GLN A 365 8.58 -3.63 -7.55
N VAL A 366 9.72 -3.66 -8.24
CA VAL A 366 10.30 -4.91 -8.77
C VAL A 366 10.68 -5.84 -7.62
N LEU A 367 11.29 -5.29 -6.56
CA LEU A 367 11.66 -6.05 -5.37
C LEU A 367 10.44 -6.68 -4.71
N LEU A 368 9.32 -5.95 -4.59
CA LEU A 368 8.06 -6.51 -4.11
C LEU A 368 7.61 -7.70 -4.97
N ALA A 369 7.63 -7.56 -6.31
CA ALA A 369 7.21 -8.63 -7.21
C ALA A 369 8.11 -9.88 -7.06
N VAL A 370 9.43 -9.70 -6.93
CA VAL A 370 10.37 -10.79 -6.66
C VAL A 370 10.08 -11.46 -5.32
N LEU A 371 9.83 -10.69 -4.26
CA LEU A 371 9.46 -11.25 -2.95
C LEU A 371 8.11 -11.99 -2.99
N ALA A 372 7.16 -11.50 -3.76
CA ALA A 372 5.87 -12.16 -3.94
C ALA A 372 6.00 -13.51 -4.67
N ILE A 373 6.87 -13.59 -5.68
CA ILE A 373 7.15 -14.83 -6.43
C ILE A 373 7.92 -15.84 -5.57
N THR A 374 8.89 -15.37 -4.80
CA THR A 374 9.83 -16.25 -4.10
C THR A 374 9.40 -16.61 -2.70
N THR A 375 8.68 -15.74 -1.98
CA THR A 375 8.52 -15.88 -0.52
C THR A 375 7.07 -15.84 -0.06
N TYR A 376 6.23 -14.96 -0.62
CA TYR A 376 4.86 -14.77 -0.14
C TYR A 376 3.88 -15.80 -0.71
N HIS A 377 2.67 -15.82 -0.14
CA HIS A 377 1.49 -16.30 -0.86
C HIS A 377 1.24 -15.37 -2.05
N VAL A 378 1.61 -15.83 -3.24
CA VAL A 378 1.80 -15.01 -4.44
C VAL A 378 0.59 -14.16 -4.80
N GLN A 379 -0.62 -14.67 -4.56
CA GLN A 379 -1.88 -14.00 -4.87
C GLN A 379 -2.10 -12.69 -4.11
N ILE A 380 -1.46 -12.52 -2.95
CA ILE A 380 -1.55 -11.27 -2.17
C ILE A 380 -1.05 -10.07 -2.99
N ILE A 381 -0.28 -10.29 -4.05
CA ILE A 381 0.18 -9.22 -4.93
C ILE A 381 -0.96 -8.38 -5.52
N THR A 382 -2.13 -8.99 -5.79
CA THR A 382 -3.29 -8.31 -6.41
C THR A 382 -3.85 -7.20 -5.52
N ARG A 383 -3.69 -7.32 -4.19
CA ARG A 383 -4.08 -6.29 -3.22
C ARG A 383 -2.94 -5.34 -2.85
N ILE A 384 -1.72 -5.83 -2.62
CA ILE A 384 -0.60 -4.99 -2.15
C ILE A 384 0.02 -4.12 -3.25
N ALA A 385 -0.16 -4.47 -4.53
CA ALA A 385 0.25 -3.64 -5.66
C ALA A 385 -0.37 -2.23 -5.63
N SER A 386 -1.49 -2.06 -4.92
CA SER A 386 -2.17 -0.76 -4.75
C SER A 386 -1.28 0.32 -4.13
N GLY A 387 -0.27 -0.05 -3.33
CA GLY A 387 0.66 0.88 -2.68
C GLY A 387 1.83 1.36 -3.55
N TYR A 388 1.93 0.95 -4.81
CA TYR A 388 3.11 1.17 -5.66
C TYR A 388 2.74 2.03 -6.88
N ALA A 389 3.34 3.22 -6.99
CA ALA A 389 2.91 4.24 -7.95
C ALA A 389 3.31 3.94 -9.42
N VAL A 390 4.40 3.22 -9.63
CA VAL A 390 5.11 3.18 -10.92
C VAL A 390 4.28 2.52 -12.00
N TRP A 391 3.61 1.42 -11.70
CA TRP A 391 2.75 0.77 -12.68
C TRP A 391 1.55 1.65 -13.09
N TYR A 392 1.02 2.49 -12.19
CA TYR A 392 -0.02 3.46 -12.54
C TYR A 392 0.48 4.51 -13.52
N TRP A 393 1.70 5.00 -13.35
CA TRP A 393 2.32 5.95 -14.30
C TRP A 393 2.55 5.29 -15.64
N TRP A 394 3.03 4.05 -15.64
CA TRP A 394 3.31 3.31 -16.86
C TRP A 394 2.04 3.02 -17.67
N VAL A 395 0.98 2.56 -17.02
CA VAL A 395 -0.32 2.32 -17.68
C VAL A 395 -0.94 3.63 -18.16
N ALA A 396 -0.90 4.69 -17.36
CA ALA A 396 -1.36 6.01 -17.77
C ALA A 396 -0.58 6.54 -18.99
N GLY A 397 0.74 6.34 -19.01
CA GLY A 397 1.59 6.66 -20.16
C GLY A 397 1.19 5.87 -21.42
N CYS A 398 0.89 4.58 -21.28
CA CYS A 398 0.37 3.75 -22.38
C CYS A 398 -1.00 4.25 -22.89
N LEU A 399 -1.89 4.69 -22.01
CA LEU A 399 -3.21 5.23 -22.40
C LEU A 399 -3.12 6.59 -23.11
N LEU A 400 -2.08 7.37 -22.81
CA LEU A 400 -1.79 8.67 -23.43
C LEU A 400 -0.90 8.55 -24.68
N ASP A 401 -0.52 7.34 -25.07
CA ASP A 401 0.30 7.14 -26.26
C ASP A 401 -0.57 7.23 -27.52
N ASP A 402 -0.34 8.28 -28.31
CA ASP A 402 -0.99 8.54 -29.60
C ASP A 402 -0.16 8.01 -30.78
N GLY A 403 0.74 7.05 -30.52
CA GLY A 403 1.55 6.40 -31.55
C GLY A 403 0.70 5.78 -32.67
N ALA A 404 1.22 5.85 -33.91
CA ALA A 404 0.51 5.45 -35.12
C ALA A 404 0.11 3.96 -35.16
N ASP A 405 0.77 3.09 -34.39
CA ASP A 405 0.46 1.66 -34.31
C ASP A 405 -0.66 1.32 -33.30
N GLY A 406 -1.04 2.28 -32.43
CA GLY A 406 -2.07 2.12 -31.40
C GLY A 406 -1.82 1.02 -30.36
N ARG A 407 -0.64 0.37 -30.37
CA ARG A 407 -0.41 -0.88 -29.63
C ARG A 407 -0.33 -0.66 -28.13
N ARG A 408 0.37 0.39 -27.68
CA ARG A 408 0.50 0.73 -26.25
C ARG A 408 -0.85 1.16 -25.66
N ARG A 409 -1.62 1.96 -26.39
CA ARG A 409 -2.98 2.36 -25.98
C ARG A 409 -3.91 1.16 -25.87
N GLY A 410 -3.84 0.24 -26.83
CA GLY A 410 -4.55 -1.04 -26.77
C GLY A 410 -4.19 -1.88 -25.55
N LEU A 411 -2.90 -1.93 -25.17
CA LEU A 411 -2.44 -2.61 -23.96
C LEU A 411 -2.97 -1.93 -22.69
N GLY A 412 -2.89 -0.60 -22.60
CA GLY A 412 -3.43 0.17 -21.49
C GLY A 412 -4.93 -0.10 -21.28
N ASN A 413 -5.72 -0.10 -22.37
CA ASN A 413 -7.14 -0.42 -22.33
C ASN A 413 -7.41 -1.82 -21.79
N LYS A 414 -6.66 -2.83 -22.24
CA LYS A 414 -6.78 -4.21 -21.73
C LYS A 414 -6.50 -4.31 -20.23
N ILE A 415 -5.50 -3.58 -19.74
CA ILE A 415 -5.16 -3.55 -18.31
C ILE A 415 -6.27 -2.89 -17.48
N VAL A 416 -6.87 -1.81 -17.98
CA VAL A 416 -8.03 -1.17 -17.34
C VAL A 416 -9.22 -2.12 -17.28
N THR A 417 -9.56 -2.76 -18.41
CA THR A 417 -10.65 -3.75 -18.48
C THR A 417 -10.41 -4.89 -17.50
N PHE A 418 -9.19 -5.45 -17.47
CA PHE A 418 -8.79 -6.46 -16.50
C PHE A 418 -9.00 -5.97 -15.06
N SER A 419 -8.53 -4.77 -14.73
CA SER A 419 -8.62 -4.23 -13.36
C SER A 419 -10.07 -4.08 -12.89
N VAL A 420 -10.95 -3.54 -13.74
CA VAL A 420 -12.36 -3.35 -13.44
C VAL A 420 -13.10 -4.68 -13.33
N MET A 421 -12.90 -5.60 -14.28
CA MET A 421 -13.53 -6.92 -14.26
C MET A 421 -13.07 -7.73 -13.05
N TYR A 422 -11.76 -7.75 -12.80
CA TYR A 422 -11.18 -8.48 -11.68
C TYR A 422 -11.69 -7.92 -10.35
N ALA A 423 -11.73 -6.59 -10.16
CA ALA A 423 -12.27 -6.00 -8.93
C ALA A 423 -13.74 -6.35 -8.68
N ALA A 424 -14.57 -6.47 -9.73
CA ALA A 424 -15.96 -6.90 -9.59
C ALA A 424 -16.08 -8.39 -9.22
N ILE A 425 -15.34 -9.27 -9.91
CA ILE A 425 -15.32 -10.72 -9.64
C ILE A 425 -14.77 -10.98 -8.23
N GLN A 426 -13.62 -10.38 -7.91
CA GLN A 426 -13.00 -10.38 -6.59
C GLN A 426 -13.98 -9.90 -5.52
N GLY A 427 -14.78 -8.87 -5.81
CA GLY A 427 -15.78 -8.34 -4.90
C GLY A 427 -16.85 -9.37 -4.53
N VAL A 428 -17.37 -10.11 -5.51
CA VAL A 428 -18.35 -11.20 -5.28
C VAL A 428 -17.71 -12.32 -4.44
N LEU A 429 -16.52 -12.78 -4.82
CA LEU A 429 -15.82 -13.85 -4.09
C LEU A 429 -15.55 -13.44 -2.64
N PHE A 430 -15.01 -12.24 -2.43
CA PHE A 430 -14.66 -11.72 -1.12
C PHE A 430 -15.90 -11.62 -0.20
N ALA A 431 -16.98 -11.00 -0.69
CA ALA A 431 -18.19 -10.78 0.08
C ALA A 431 -18.95 -12.09 0.41
N SER A 432 -18.68 -13.15 -0.34
CA SER A 432 -19.21 -14.51 -0.13
C SER A 432 -18.26 -15.44 0.64
N PHE A 433 -17.13 -14.94 1.18
CA PHE A 433 -16.11 -15.75 1.86
C PHE A 433 -15.45 -16.82 0.98
N LEU A 434 -15.48 -16.64 -0.34
CA LEU A 434 -14.72 -17.46 -1.28
C LEU A 434 -13.34 -16.86 -1.52
N PRO A 435 -12.31 -17.69 -1.79
CA PRO A 435 -10.94 -17.21 -2.03
C PRO A 435 -10.95 -16.15 -3.13
N PRO A 436 -10.74 -14.87 -2.80
CA PRO A 436 -10.90 -13.76 -3.75
C PRO A 436 -9.60 -13.45 -4.48
N ALA A 437 -8.51 -14.11 -4.08
CA ALA A 437 -7.15 -13.96 -4.55
C ALA A 437 -6.54 -15.35 -4.71
#